data_AF-A0A257NYQ2-F1
#
_entry.id   AF-A0A257NYQ2-F1
#
_cell.length_a   1.000
_cell.length_b   1.000
_cell.length_c   1.000
_cell.angle_alpha   90.00
_cell.angle_beta   90.00
_cell.angle_gamma   90.00
#
_symmetry.space_group_name_H-M   'P 1'
#
loop_
_entity.id
_entity.type
_entity.pdbx_description
1 polymer ?
#
loop_
_entity_poly.entity_id
_entity_poly.type
_entity_poly.pdbx_seq_one_letter_code
_entity_poly.pdbx_strand_id
1 'polypeptide(L)'
;FPLATLITPNLDEAAWLLRLGTINADALEDTANRLHVLGAHAVLLKGGHLPGPQLTDLLRLPDGEVRRWEAPRIPTRNTHGTGCSLSSAIACYLALGETLADAVAYGRDYVRQALLAGADMQLGHGHGPLNHGHAPLATKRLPL
;
A
#
# COMPACT_ATOMS: atom_id res chain seq x y z
N PHE A 1 -0.14 2.51 18.27
CA PHE A 1 -1.17 2.90 17.30
C PHE A 1 -2.52 2.36 17.74
N PRO A 2 -3.13 2.93 18.78
CA PRO A 2 -4.18 2.24 19.53
C PRO A 2 -5.50 2.07 18.77
N LEU A 3 -5.76 2.88 17.73
CA LEU A 3 -7.02 2.89 16.99
C LEU A 3 -6.90 2.33 15.56
N ALA A 4 -5.68 2.04 15.09
CA ALA A 4 -5.46 1.65 13.70
C ALA A 4 -5.47 0.13 13.55
N THR A 5 -6.42 -0.41 12.79
CA THR A 5 -6.44 -1.82 12.38
C THR A 5 -5.21 -2.19 11.53
N LEU A 6 -4.78 -1.26 10.68
CA LEU A 6 -3.64 -1.37 9.78
C LEU A 6 -2.95 0.00 9.67
N ILE A 7 -1.62 0.03 9.74
CA ILE A 7 -0.83 1.17 9.27
C ILE A 7 -0.21 0.84 7.91
N THR A 8 -0.09 1.82 7.02
CA THR A 8 0.43 1.64 5.66
C THR A 8 1.66 2.54 5.38
N PRO A 9 2.73 2.52 6.20
CA PRO A 9 3.86 3.40 5.99
C PRO A 9 4.69 3.01 4.76
N ASN A 10 5.23 3.99 4.05
CA ASN A 10 6.37 3.78 3.15
C ASN A 10 7.66 3.66 3.98
N LEU A 11 8.81 3.42 3.33
CA LEU A 11 10.07 3.25 4.04
C LEU A 11 10.53 4.50 4.79
N ASP A 12 10.31 5.69 4.25
CA ASP A 12 10.69 6.95 4.90
C ASP A 12 9.81 7.24 6.12
N GLU A 13 8.50 7.02 5.99
CA GLU A 13 7.52 7.10 7.07
C GLU A 13 7.85 6.08 8.18
N ALA A 14 8.21 4.85 7.81
CA ALA A 14 8.61 3.81 8.76
C ALA A 14 9.91 4.16 9.48
N ALA A 15 10.91 4.67 8.76
CA ALA A 15 12.17 5.15 9.34
C ALA A 15 11.91 6.26 10.36
N TRP A 16 11.05 7.20 10.01
CA TRP A 16 10.66 8.29 10.90
C TRP A 16 9.95 7.79 12.17
N LEU A 17 8.97 6.90 12.03
CA LEU A 17 8.24 6.31 13.16
C LEU A 17 9.15 5.53 14.11
N LEU A 18 10.13 4.80 13.56
CA LEU A 18 11.08 3.99 14.32
C LEU A 18 12.32 4.77 14.78
N ARG A 19 12.45 6.05 14.41
CA ARG A 19 13.64 6.89 14.65
C ARG A 19 14.92 6.24 14.12
N LEU A 20 14.84 5.71 12.90
CA LEU A 20 15.92 5.09 12.17
C LEU A 20 16.45 6.01 11.07
N GLY A 21 17.64 5.68 10.57
CA GLY A 21 18.10 6.16 9.27
C GLY A 21 17.41 5.39 8.12
N THR A 22 18.09 5.31 6.98
CA THR A 22 17.60 4.61 5.79
C THR A 22 17.34 3.12 6.06
N ILE A 23 16.20 2.63 5.56
CA ILE A 23 15.81 1.21 5.64
C ILE A 23 16.11 0.54 4.30
N ASN A 24 16.88 -0.55 4.35
CA ASN A 24 17.27 -1.33 3.17
C ASN A 24 16.28 -2.48 2.91
N ALA A 25 16.36 -3.06 1.71
CA ALA A 25 15.48 -4.15 1.26
C ALA A 25 15.50 -5.39 2.18
N ASP A 26 16.65 -5.69 2.79
CA ASP A 26 16.82 -6.84 3.69
C ASP A 26 16.20 -6.59 5.08
N ALA A 27 15.90 -5.34 5.42
CA ALA A 27 15.37 -4.94 6.73
C ALA A 27 13.84 -4.82 6.75
N LEU A 28 13.13 -5.15 5.67
CA LEU A 28 11.67 -4.94 5.56
C LEU A 28 10.89 -5.70 6.64
N GLU A 29 11.22 -6.97 6.88
CA GLU A 29 10.51 -7.78 7.86
C GLU A 29 10.80 -7.33 9.30
N ASP A 30 12.08 -7.06 9.63
CA ASP A 30 12.46 -6.49 10.93
C ASP A 30 11.76 -5.14 11.17
N THR A 31 11.72 -4.28 10.15
CA THR A 31 11.02 -2.99 10.22
C THR A 31 9.54 -3.17 10.56
N ALA A 32 8.84 -4.09 9.87
CA ALA A 32 7.44 -4.37 10.13
C ALA A 32 7.23 -4.97 11.53
N ASN A 33 8.12 -5.86 11.98
CA ASN A 33 8.12 -6.41 13.33
C ASN A 33 8.28 -5.32 14.40
N ARG A 34 9.22 -4.39 14.20
CA ARG A 34 9.46 -3.28 15.13
C ARG A 34 8.28 -2.30 15.20
N LEU A 35 7.64 -2.02 14.06
CA LEU A 35 6.42 -1.21 14.02
C LEU A 35 5.26 -1.88 14.78
N HIS A 36 5.15 -3.21 14.69
CA HIS A 36 4.19 -3.96 15.50
C HIS A 36 4.52 -3.90 17.00
N VAL A 37 5.78 -4.10 17.39
CA VAL A 37 6.22 -3.96 18.80
C VAL A 37 5.98 -2.54 19.34
N LEU A 38 6.08 -1.52 18.49
CA LEU A 38 5.70 -0.13 18.82
C LEU A 38 4.17 0.03 19.06
N GLY A 39 3.38 -1.01 18.81
CA GLY A 39 1.95 -1.09 19.09
C GLY A 39 1.07 -0.91 17.87
N ALA A 40 1.54 -1.27 16.66
CA ALA A 40 0.70 -1.36 15.47
C ALA A 40 0.01 -2.72 15.42
N HIS A 41 -1.30 -2.74 15.21
CA HIS A 41 -2.05 -4.00 15.14
C HIS A 41 -1.60 -4.85 13.94
N ALA A 42 -1.60 -4.25 12.74
CA ALA A 42 -1.01 -4.80 11.53
C ALA A 42 -0.22 -3.72 10.77
N VAL A 43 0.73 -4.14 9.93
CA VAL A 43 1.64 -3.23 9.22
C VAL A 43 1.73 -3.63 7.75
N LEU A 44 1.34 -2.76 6.83
CA LEU A 44 1.66 -2.86 5.41
C LEU A 44 2.82 -1.89 5.08
N LEU A 45 4.03 -2.43 5.05
CA LEU A 45 5.22 -1.68 4.71
C LEU A 45 5.37 -1.61 3.18
N LYS A 46 5.27 -0.41 2.61
CA LYS A 46 5.36 -0.18 1.15
C LYS A 46 6.81 0.04 0.74
N GLY A 47 7.39 -0.85 -0.05
CA GLY A 47 8.80 -0.77 -0.48
C GLY A 47 9.02 0.05 -1.75
N GLY A 48 8.05 0.86 -2.17
CA GLY A 48 8.12 1.59 -3.44
C GLY A 48 9.29 2.59 -3.61
N HIS A 49 10.00 2.88 -2.53
CA HIS A 49 11.19 3.74 -2.50
C HIS A 49 12.51 2.97 -2.65
N LEU A 50 12.49 1.63 -2.64
CA LEU A 50 13.69 0.84 -2.91
C LEU A 50 14.15 0.99 -4.37
N PRO A 51 15.47 1.04 -4.61
CA PRO A 51 16.01 1.07 -5.96
C PRO A 51 15.75 -0.26 -6.69
N GLY A 52 15.70 -0.20 -8.01
CA GLY A 52 15.61 -1.39 -8.86
C GLY A 52 14.27 -1.54 -9.59
N PRO A 53 14.18 -2.57 -10.45
CA PRO A 53 13.04 -2.79 -11.33
C PRO A 53 11.85 -3.44 -10.62
N GLN A 54 12.02 -3.91 -9.39
CA GLN A 54 11.02 -4.64 -8.62
C GLN A 54 10.59 -3.83 -7.41
N LEU A 55 9.28 -3.82 -7.15
CA LEU A 55 8.66 -3.25 -5.96
C LEU A 55 8.32 -4.40 -5.02
N THR A 56 8.64 -4.25 -3.74
CA THR A 56 8.30 -5.23 -2.72
C THR A 56 7.47 -4.57 -1.64
N ASP A 57 6.27 -5.10 -1.38
CA ASP A 57 5.48 -4.70 -0.21
C ASP A 57 5.37 -5.88 0.75
N LEU A 58 5.31 -5.59 2.04
CA LEU A 58 5.24 -6.58 3.11
C LEU A 58 4.10 -6.25 4.06
N LEU A 59 3.15 -7.17 4.20
CA LEU A 59 2.12 -7.15 5.23
C LEU A 59 2.54 -8.06 6.38
N ARG A 60 2.53 -7.52 7.58
CA ARG A 60 2.63 -8.27 8.83
C ARG A 60 1.30 -8.21 9.57
N LEU A 61 0.74 -9.39 9.84
CA LEU A 61 -0.51 -9.57 10.57
C LEU A 61 -0.28 -9.67 12.09
N PRO A 62 -1.35 -9.53 12.91
CA PRO A 62 -1.25 -9.56 14.37
C PRO A 62 -0.79 -10.91 14.93
N ASP A 63 -1.13 -12.01 14.26
CA ASP A 63 -0.76 -13.38 14.60
C ASP A 63 0.70 -13.72 14.23
N GLY A 64 1.41 -12.80 13.59
CA GLY A 64 2.79 -12.98 13.14
C GLY A 64 2.90 -13.50 11.71
N GLU A 65 1.80 -13.80 11.01
CA GLU A 65 1.84 -14.15 9.59
C GLU A 65 2.40 -12.96 8.78
N VAL A 66 3.31 -13.27 7.86
CA VAL A 66 3.91 -12.29 6.95
C VAL A 66 3.53 -12.66 5.52
N ARG A 67 2.97 -11.69 4.79
CA ARG A 67 2.75 -11.78 3.35
C ARG A 67 3.64 -10.80 2.63
N ARG A 68 4.28 -11.28 1.58
CA ARG A 68 5.16 -10.49 0.71
C ARG A 68 4.61 -10.52 -0.69
N TRP A 69 4.67 -9.39 -1.35
CA TRP A 69 4.32 -9.33 -2.76
C TRP A 69 5.35 -8.54 -3.52
N GLU A 70 5.63 -9.04 -4.72
CA GLU A 70 6.60 -8.44 -5.60
C GLU A 70 5.97 -8.20 -6.96
N ALA A 71 6.28 -7.05 -7.55
CA ALA A 71 5.79 -6.71 -8.87
C ALA A 71 6.80 -5.81 -9.59
N PRO A 72 6.87 -5.87 -10.93
CA PRO A 72 7.72 -4.96 -11.67
C PRO A 72 7.20 -3.53 -11.51
N ARG A 73 8.15 -2.58 -11.38
CA ARG A 73 7.88 -1.15 -11.35
C ARG A 73 7.26 -0.73 -12.68
N ILE A 74 6.13 -0.04 -12.60
CA ILE A 74 5.45 0.51 -13.79
C ILE A 74 6.19 1.78 -14.20
N PRO A 75 6.70 1.89 -15.44
CA PRO A 75 7.38 3.09 -15.91
C PRO A 75 6.34 4.19 -16.19
N THR A 76 6.06 5.02 -15.19
CA THR A 76 5.17 6.17 -15.34
C THR A 76 5.58 7.31 -14.40
N ARG A 77 5.27 8.55 -14.81
CA ARG A 77 5.37 9.75 -13.95
C ARG A 77 4.12 9.95 -13.08
N ASN A 78 3.09 9.14 -13.28
CA ASN A 78 1.77 9.34 -12.69
C ASN A 78 1.60 8.60 -11.37
N THR A 79 2.43 8.95 -10.38
CA THR A 79 2.49 8.27 -9.08
C THR A 79 1.83 9.06 -7.94
N HIS A 80 1.31 10.25 -8.24
CA HIS A 80 0.69 11.11 -7.24
C HIS A 80 -0.60 10.46 -6.71
N GLY A 81 -0.75 10.44 -5.38
CA GLY A 81 -1.93 9.87 -4.72
C GLY A 81 -1.90 8.35 -4.52
N THR A 82 -0.91 7.61 -5.04
CA THR A 82 -0.82 6.14 -4.90
C THR A 82 -0.96 5.64 -3.46
N GLY A 83 -0.32 6.31 -2.49
CA GLY A 83 -0.45 5.99 -1.07
C GLY A 83 -1.88 6.18 -0.55
N CYS A 84 -2.50 7.32 -0.85
CA CYS A 84 -3.88 7.61 -0.45
C CYS A 84 -4.86 6.61 -1.08
N SER A 85 -4.73 6.36 -2.38
CA SER A 85 -5.58 5.42 -3.11
C SER A 85 -5.44 4.00 -2.57
N LEU A 86 -4.24 3.57 -2.17
CA LEU A 86 -4.02 2.26 -1.56
C LEU A 86 -4.77 2.15 -0.23
N SER A 87 -4.54 3.10 0.70
CA SER A 87 -5.19 3.08 2.01
C SER A 87 -6.72 3.17 1.89
N SER A 88 -7.23 4.00 0.97
CA SER A 88 -8.67 4.10 0.68
C SER A 88 -9.23 2.80 0.12
N ALA A 89 -8.56 2.17 -0.86
CA ALA A 89 -9.02 0.90 -1.45
C ALA A 89 -9.07 -0.22 -0.40
N ILE A 90 -8.05 -0.32 0.46
CA ILE A 90 -8.02 -1.29 1.57
C ILE A 90 -9.18 -1.05 2.52
N ALA A 91 -9.41 0.20 2.94
CA ALA A 91 -10.53 0.54 3.83
C ALA A 91 -11.89 0.19 3.20
N CYS A 92 -12.05 0.41 1.89
CA CYS A 92 -13.26 0.00 1.17
C CYS A 92 -13.45 -1.52 1.17
N TYR A 93 -12.42 -2.32 0.87
CA TYR A 93 -12.54 -3.78 0.89
C TYR A 93 -12.81 -4.33 2.29
N LEU A 94 -12.20 -3.75 3.33
CA LEU A 94 -12.56 -4.07 4.72
C LEU A 94 -14.03 -3.78 5.01
N ALA A 95 -14.55 -2.63 4.55
CA ALA A 95 -15.96 -2.28 4.71
C ALA A 95 -16.91 -3.20 3.93
N LEU A 96 -16.42 -3.88 2.89
CA LEU A 96 -17.15 -4.90 2.15
C LEU A 96 -17.12 -6.28 2.82
N GLY A 97 -16.42 -6.42 3.95
CA GLY A 97 -16.34 -7.65 4.74
C GLY A 97 -15.16 -8.56 4.39
N GLU A 98 -14.24 -8.10 3.55
CA GLU A 98 -13.04 -8.87 3.21
C GLU A 98 -12.11 -9.01 4.41
N THR A 99 -11.33 -10.10 4.44
CA THR A 99 -10.27 -10.26 5.45
C THR A 99 -9.21 -9.17 5.27
N LEU A 100 -8.45 -8.86 6.33
CA LEU A 100 -7.39 -7.84 6.23
C LEU A 100 -6.34 -8.19 5.16
N ALA A 101 -5.97 -9.46 5.05
CA ALA A 101 -5.00 -9.91 4.05
C ALA A 101 -5.54 -9.76 2.62
N ASP A 102 -6.81 -10.11 2.40
CA ASP A 102 -7.45 -10.01 1.09
C ASP A 102 -7.71 -8.55 0.71
N ALA A 103 -8.19 -7.73 1.65
CA ALA A 103 -8.36 -6.29 1.44
C ALA A 103 -7.05 -5.59 1.04
N VAL A 104 -5.93 -5.98 1.65
CA VAL A 104 -4.59 -5.52 1.24
C VAL A 104 -4.24 -6.00 -0.16
N ALA A 105 -4.43 -7.28 -0.47
CA ALA A 105 -4.14 -7.82 -1.80
C ALA A 105 -4.96 -7.12 -2.89
N TYR A 106 -6.27 -6.96 -2.69
CA TYR A 106 -7.17 -6.28 -3.63
C TYR A 106 -6.88 -4.79 -3.75
N GLY A 107 -6.56 -4.10 -2.64
CA GLY A 107 -6.16 -2.69 -2.68
C GLY A 107 -4.88 -2.46 -3.48
N ARG A 108 -3.90 -3.36 -3.35
CA ARG A 108 -2.65 -3.31 -4.13
C ARG A 108 -2.90 -3.54 -5.61
N ASP A 109 -3.72 -4.53 -5.96
CA ASP A 109 -4.08 -4.77 -7.36
C ASP A 109 -4.83 -3.58 -7.96
N TYR A 110 -5.82 -3.03 -7.24
CA TYR A 110 -6.54 -1.83 -7.68
C TYR A 110 -5.62 -0.65 -8.01
N VAL A 111 -4.67 -0.32 -7.12
CA VAL A 111 -3.71 0.77 -7.38
C VAL A 111 -2.80 0.45 -8.57
N ARG A 112 -2.38 -0.81 -8.71
CA ARG A 112 -1.56 -1.24 -9.84
C ARG A 112 -2.31 -1.09 -11.17
N GLN A 113 -3.56 -1.54 -11.24
CA GLN A 113 -4.39 -1.39 -12.45
C GLN A 113 -4.68 0.09 -12.75
N ALA A 114 -4.94 0.90 -11.74
CA ALA A 114 -5.12 2.34 -11.89
C ALA A 114 -3.85 3.05 -12.40
N LEU A 115 -2.66 2.60 -11.97
CA LEU A 115 -1.37 3.09 -12.48
C LEU A 115 -1.16 2.69 -13.95
N LEU A 116 -1.46 1.44 -14.32
CA LEU A 116 -1.36 0.97 -15.70
C LEU A 116 -2.32 1.73 -16.63
N ALA A 117 -3.59 1.84 -16.23
CA ALA A 117 -4.61 2.54 -17.00
C ALA A 117 -4.38 4.05 -17.08
N GLY A 118 -3.59 4.61 -16.18
CA GLY A 118 -3.20 6.02 -16.18
C GLY A 118 -1.78 6.28 -16.66
N ALA A 119 -1.02 5.26 -17.08
CA ALA A 119 0.42 5.38 -17.28
C ALA A 119 0.80 6.47 -18.30
N ASP A 120 -0.01 6.59 -19.36
CA ASP A 120 0.22 7.49 -20.50
C ASP A 120 -0.56 8.81 -20.43
N MET A 121 -1.37 9.00 -19.38
CA MET A 121 -2.14 10.23 -19.22
C MET A 121 -1.22 11.43 -18.96
N GLN A 122 -1.52 12.56 -19.62
CA GLN A 122 -0.78 13.81 -19.44
C GLN A 122 -1.71 14.86 -18.85
N LEU A 123 -1.53 15.14 -17.56
CA LEU A 123 -2.29 16.14 -16.83
C LEU A 123 -1.32 17.15 -16.20
N GLY A 124 -1.33 18.38 -16.73
CA GLY A 124 -0.40 19.42 -16.31
C GLY A 124 1.06 19.06 -16.61
N HIS A 125 1.98 19.71 -15.90
CA HIS A 125 3.43 19.61 -16.14
C HIS A 125 4.20 18.84 -15.05
N GLY A 126 3.51 18.35 -14.01
CA GLY A 126 4.10 17.68 -12.84
C GLY A 126 3.92 16.15 -12.84
N HIS A 127 4.07 15.54 -11.64
CA HIS A 127 3.69 14.15 -11.42
C HIS A 127 2.16 14.03 -11.52
N GLY A 128 1.68 13.26 -12.49
CA GLY A 128 0.24 13.09 -12.68
C GLY A 128 -0.40 12.11 -11.68
N PRO A 129 -1.74 12.05 -11.66
CA PRO A 129 -2.48 11.09 -10.86
C PRO A 129 -2.61 9.73 -11.57
N LEU A 130 -2.81 8.67 -10.80
CA LEU A 130 -3.34 7.40 -11.30
C LEU A 130 -4.81 7.50 -11.77
N ASN A 131 -5.26 6.53 -12.58
CA ASN A 131 -6.64 6.47 -13.06
C ASN A 131 -7.57 5.76 -12.05
N HIS A 132 -8.21 6.55 -11.17
CA HIS A 132 -9.20 6.01 -10.22
C HIS A 132 -10.44 5.43 -10.91
N GLY A 133 -10.81 5.95 -12.08
CA GLY A 133 -11.98 5.52 -12.85
C GLY A 133 -11.70 4.40 -13.85
N HIS A 134 -10.60 3.64 -13.70
CA HIS A 134 -10.21 2.63 -14.70
C HIS A 134 -11.17 1.43 -14.77
N ALA A 135 -11.87 1.11 -13.68
CA ALA A 135 -12.77 -0.04 -13.60
C ALA A 135 -13.96 0.26 -12.66
N PRO A 136 -14.86 1.20 -13.03
CA PRO A 136 -16.00 1.53 -12.20
C PRO A 136 -16.94 0.32 -12.09
N LEU A 137 -17.40 0.03 -10.88
CA LEU A 137 -18.43 -0.97 -10.61
C LEU A 137 -19.75 -0.27 -10.28
N ALA A 138 -20.86 -0.92 -10.64
CA ALA A 138 -22.18 -0.47 -10.20
C ALA A 138 -22.27 -0.49 -8.68
N THR A 139 -22.81 0.58 -8.08
CA THR A 139 -22.98 0.69 -6.63
C THR A 139 -23.90 -0.42 -6.11
N LYS A 140 -23.41 -1.19 -5.14
CA LYS A 140 -24.19 -2.22 -4.45
C LYS A 140 -24.53 -1.73 -3.05
N ARG A 141 -25.79 -1.87 -2.65
CA ARG A 141 -26.23 -1.59 -1.28
C ARG A 141 -26.10 -2.88 -0.47
N LEU A 142 -25.21 -2.89 0.52
CA LEU A 142 -25.15 -3.98 1.49
C LEU A 142 -26.28 -3.80 2.53
N PRO A 143 -26.93 -4.89 2.97
CA PRO A 143 -27.80 -4.82 4.13
C PRO A 143 -26.97 -4.40 5.35
N LEU A 144 -27.55 -3.53 6.19
CA LEU A 144 -26.98 -3.13 7.47
C LEU A 144 -27.10 -4.25 8.51
#